data_AF-A0AAE1MIZ3-F1
#
_entry.id   AF-A0AAE1MIZ3-F1
#
_cell.length_a   1.000
_cell.length_b   1.000
_cell.length_c   1.000
_cell.angle_alpha   90.00
_cell.angle_beta   90.00
_cell.angle_gamma   90.00
#
_symmetry.space_group_name_H-M   'P 1'
#
loop_
_entity.id
_entity.type
_entity.pdbx_description
1 polymer ?
#
loop_
_entity_poly.entity_id
_entity_poly.type
_entity_poly.pdbx_seq_one_letter_code
_entity_poly.pdbx_strand_id
1 'polypeptide(L)'
;MMKIKRGTTYNELKERIYQKLGLHGSQCIHQLIAKVETIVGKDSIYYISNDICDDEDVECVIDAFANRRAQNFIEIYVELESGESLSIPMHTKSAWYFGQEDTPVAVSAPLQVLSQVTLPDEGEDEEDENLHIEEDDEYERFIPLGDNSNTDV
;
A
#
# COMPACT_ATOMS: atom_id res chain seq x y z
N MET A 1 -13.59 -5.54 3.37
CA MET A 1 -14.41 -5.77 2.17
C MET A 1 -15.33 -4.55 1.92
N MET A 2 -15.43 -4.11 0.66
CA MET A 2 -16.34 -3.05 0.20
C MET A 2 -17.12 -3.58 -1.01
N LYS A 3 -18.32 -3.03 -1.27
CA LYS A 3 -19.09 -3.38 -2.46
C LYS A 3 -18.86 -2.33 -3.54
N ILE A 4 -18.64 -2.77 -4.77
CA ILE A 4 -18.55 -1.94 -5.97
C ILE A 4 -19.64 -2.44 -6.92
N LYS A 5 -20.24 -1.54 -7.70
CA LYS A 5 -21.27 -1.86 -8.69
C LYS A 5 -20.79 -1.38 -10.07
N ARG A 6 -21.34 -1.94 -11.13
CA ARG A 6 -21.21 -1.36 -12.48
C ARG A 6 -21.67 0.10 -12.48
N GLY A 7 -20.97 0.92 -13.25
CA GLY A 7 -21.12 2.37 -13.31
C GLY A 7 -20.45 3.11 -12.15
N THR A 8 -19.60 2.45 -11.36
CA THR A 8 -18.78 3.16 -10.35
C THR A 8 -17.59 3.79 -11.06
N THR A 9 -17.41 5.10 -10.85
CA THR A 9 -16.28 5.84 -11.42
C THR A 9 -15.00 5.59 -10.62
N TYR A 10 -13.85 5.89 -11.22
CA TYR A 10 -12.55 5.87 -10.59
C TYR A 10 -12.49 6.76 -9.35
N ASN A 11 -13.06 7.96 -9.43
CA ASN A 11 -13.10 8.88 -8.29
C ASN A 11 -13.95 8.32 -7.14
N GLU A 12 -15.13 7.76 -7.43
CA GLU A 12 -15.95 7.09 -6.42
C GLU A 12 -15.23 5.91 -5.77
N LEU A 13 -14.51 5.11 -6.58
CA LEU A 13 -13.71 4.00 -6.08
C LEU A 13 -12.60 4.51 -5.14
N LYS A 14 -11.85 5.53 -5.57
CA LYS A 14 -10.82 6.18 -4.74
C LYS A 14 -11.40 6.67 -3.43
N GLU A 15 -12.50 7.43 -3.44
CA GLU A 15 -13.14 7.95 -2.22
C GLU A 15 -13.53 6.84 -1.25
N ARG A 16 -14.09 5.73 -1.76
CA ARG A 16 -14.41 4.56 -0.92
C ARG A 16 -13.17 3.94 -0.31
N ILE A 17 -12.06 3.89 -1.04
CA ILE A 17 -10.78 3.39 -0.52
C ILE A 17 -10.25 4.34 0.56
N TYR A 18 -10.26 5.66 0.33
CA TYR A 18 -9.88 6.66 1.34
C TYR A 18 -10.67 6.47 2.65
N GLN A 19 -11.99 6.38 2.54
CA GLN A 19 -12.86 6.15 3.70
C GLN A 19 -12.59 4.80 4.37
N LYS A 20 -12.32 3.75 3.58
CA LYS A 20 -12.14 2.39 4.09
C LYS A 20 -10.81 2.23 4.83
N LEU A 21 -9.77 2.89 4.36
CA LEU A 21 -8.43 2.86 4.93
C LEU A 21 -8.20 3.93 6.00
N GLY A 22 -9.15 4.86 6.19
CA GLY A 22 -9.00 5.95 7.17
C GLY A 22 -7.86 6.91 6.80
N LEU A 23 -7.63 7.11 5.50
CA LEU A 23 -6.58 7.99 5.01
C LEU A 23 -6.97 9.45 5.26
N HIS A 24 -6.11 10.18 5.96
CA HIS A 24 -6.31 11.56 6.37
C HIS A 24 -5.03 12.38 6.24
N GLY A 25 -5.16 13.70 6.12
CA GLY A 25 -4.01 14.62 6.08
C GLY A 25 -3.29 14.63 4.73
N SER A 26 -1.96 14.47 4.74
CA SER A 26 -1.08 14.54 3.56
C SER A 26 -0.89 13.22 2.80
N GLN A 27 -1.61 12.16 3.20
CA GLN A 27 -1.54 10.87 2.54
C GLN A 27 -2.36 10.90 1.24
N CYS A 28 -1.71 10.61 0.12
CA CYS A 28 -2.38 10.45 -1.17
C CYS A 28 -2.21 9.04 -1.73
N ILE A 29 -3.26 8.54 -2.39
CA ILE A 29 -3.20 7.31 -3.17
C ILE A 29 -2.40 7.60 -4.44
N HIS A 30 -1.20 7.05 -4.51
CA HIS A 30 -0.29 7.14 -5.66
C HIS A 30 -0.75 6.21 -6.78
N GLN A 31 -1.01 4.94 -6.45
CA GLN A 31 -1.37 3.91 -7.43
C GLN A 31 -2.42 2.94 -6.87
N LEU A 32 -3.28 2.46 -7.77
CA LEU A 32 -4.24 1.40 -7.50
C LEU A 32 -3.97 0.23 -8.45
N ILE A 33 -3.82 -0.97 -7.91
CA ILE A 33 -3.51 -2.18 -8.68
C ILE A 33 -4.55 -3.24 -8.35
N ALA A 34 -5.31 -3.67 -9.35
CA ALA A 34 -6.20 -4.82 -9.22
C ALA A 34 -5.45 -6.11 -9.57
N LYS A 35 -5.64 -7.15 -8.74
CA LYS A 35 -5.21 -8.50 -9.08
C LYS A 35 -6.36 -9.26 -9.73
N VAL A 36 -6.14 -9.64 -10.99
CA VAL A 36 -7.15 -10.12 -11.90
C VAL A 36 -6.76 -11.53 -12.35
N GLU A 37 -7.55 -12.54 -11.97
CA GLU A 37 -7.50 -13.88 -12.57
C GLU A 37 -7.79 -13.83 -14.08
N THR A 38 -6.97 -14.57 -14.82
CA THR A 38 -7.15 -14.90 -16.22
C THR A 38 -7.06 -16.40 -16.39
N ILE A 39 -7.91 -16.96 -17.25
CA ILE A 39 -7.95 -18.40 -17.52
C ILE A 39 -7.13 -18.65 -18.78
N VAL A 40 -6.07 -19.44 -18.65
CA VAL A 40 -5.23 -19.85 -19.79
C VAL A 40 -5.42 -21.35 -19.99
N GLY A 41 -5.95 -21.74 -21.14
CA GLY A 41 -6.26 -23.15 -21.42
C GLY A 41 -7.53 -23.62 -20.70
N LYS A 42 -7.59 -24.92 -20.39
CA LYS A 42 -8.82 -25.52 -19.83
C LYS A 42 -8.98 -25.28 -18.33
N ASP A 43 -7.90 -25.28 -17.56
CA ASP A 43 -7.99 -25.28 -16.09
C ASP A 43 -6.87 -24.49 -15.38
N SER A 44 -6.04 -23.74 -16.11
CA SER A 44 -4.96 -22.97 -15.48
C SER A 44 -5.40 -21.54 -15.21
N ILE A 45 -5.40 -21.16 -13.92
CA ILE A 45 -5.67 -19.80 -13.47
C ILE A 45 -4.33 -19.09 -13.28
N TYR A 46 -4.17 -17.97 -13.98
CA TYR A 46 -3.06 -17.05 -13.80
C TYR A 46 -3.59 -15.74 -13.22
N TYR A 47 -2.73 -14.99 -12.53
CA TYR A 47 -3.07 -13.67 -12.03
C TYR A 47 -2.26 -12.64 -12.79
N ILE A 48 -2.95 -11.62 -13.28
CA ILE A 48 -2.35 -10.42 -13.86
C ILE A 48 -2.64 -9.24 -12.93
N SER A 49 -1.67 -8.35 -12.82
CA SER A 49 -1.84 -7.07 -12.14
C SER A 49 -2.27 -6.04 -13.19
N ASN A 50 -3.40 -5.39 -12.95
CA ASN A 50 -3.89 -4.30 -13.80
C ASN A 50 -3.90 -3.01 -12.99
N ASP A 51 -3.22 -2.00 -13.51
CA ASP A 51 -3.33 -0.64 -12.97
C ASP A 51 -4.74 -0.10 -13.20
N ILE A 52 -5.24 0.65 -12.22
CA ILE A 52 -6.50 1.37 -12.32
C ILE A 52 -6.18 2.86 -12.36
N CYS A 53 -6.28 3.44 -13.55
CA CYS A 53 -5.96 4.85 -13.79
C CYS A 53 -7.21 5.69 -14.10
N ASP A 54 -8.26 5.07 -14.64
CA ASP A 54 -9.48 5.75 -15.06
C ASP A 54 -10.76 4.91 -14.88
N ASP A 55 -11.89 5.45 -15.36
CA ASP A 55 -13.20 4.82 -15.29
C ASP A 55 -13.30 3.54 -16.16
N GLU A 56 -12.56 3.48 -17.27
CA GLU A 56 -12.57 2.33 -18.18
C GLU A 56 -11.88 1.14 -17.52
N ASP A 57 -10.76 1.37 -16.82
CA ASP A 57 -10.06 0.36 -16.06
C ASP A 57 -10.94 -0.21 -14.94
N VAL A 58 -11.72 0.64 -14.25
CA VAL A 58 -12.66 0.20 -13.21
C VAL A 58 -13.71 -0.74 -13.79
N GLU A 59 -14.32 -0.39 -14.92
CA GLU A 59 -15.27 -1.27 -15.60
C GLU A 59 -14.61 -2.56 -16.09
N CYS A 60 -13.38 -2.50 -16.63
CA CYS A 60 -12.62 -3.68 -17.04
C CYS A 60 -12.41 -4.66 -15.88
N VAL A 61 -12.08 -4.15 -14.69
CA VAL A 61 -11.88 -4.96 -13.49
C VAL A 61 -13.21 -5.59 -13.03
N ILE A 62 -14.31 -4.84 -13.07
CA ILE A 62 -15.65 -5.34 -12.73
C ILE A 62 -16.11 -6.42 -13.73
N ASP A 63 -15.86 -6.21 -15.02
CA ASP A 63 -16.19 -7.18 -16.07
C ASP A 63 -15.35 -8.44 -15.99
N ALA A 64 -14.06 -8.30 -15.69
CA ALA A 64 -13.19 -9.43 -15.43
C ALA A 64 -13.66 -10.26 -14.23
N PHE A 65 -14.24 -9.62 -13.22
CA PHE A 65 -14.85 -10.31 -12.08
C PHE A 65 -16.15 -11.03 -12.44
N ALA A 66 -17.04 -10.37 -13.18
CA ALA A 66 -18.34 -10.95 -13.57
C ALA A 66 -18.20 -12.24 -14.41
N ASN A 67 -17.10 -12.39 -15.14
CA ASN A 67 -16.83 -13.54 -15.99
C ASN A 67 -16.11 -14.71 -15.28
N ARG A 68 -15.85 -14.61 -13.97
CA ARG A 68 -15.11 -15.65 -13.22
C ARG A 68 -16.00 -16.64 -12.52
N ARG A 69 -15.42 -17.84 -12.29
CA ARG A 69 -16.03 -18.93 -11.53
C ARG A 69 -15.38 -19.21 -10.17
N ALA A 70 -14.15 -18.74 -9.94
CA ALA A 70 -13.32 -19.19 -8.81
C ALA A 70 -13.35 -18.24 -7.60
N GLN A 71 -13.27 -16.92 -7.81
CA GLN A 71 -13.26 -15.93 -6.73
C GLN A 71 -14.56 -15.13 -6.63
N ASN A 72 -14.99 -14.90 -5.39
CA ASN A 72 -16.17 -14.08 -5.06
C ASN A 72 -15.79 -12.64 -4.66
N PHE A 73 -14.53 -12.24 -4.84
CA PHE A 73 -14.04 -10.89 -4.57
C PHE A 73 -12.92 -10.49 -5.53
N ILE A 74 -12.59 -9.19 -5.55
CA ILE A 74 -11.46 -8.61 -6.27
C ILE A 74 -10.49 -8.07 -5.22
N GLU A 75 -9.20 -8.39 -5.38
CA GLU A 75 -8.12 -7.81 -4.56
C GLU A 75 -7.61 -6.52 -5.22
N ILE A 76 -7.61 -5.43 -4.45
CA ILE A 76 -7.04 -4.15 -4.86
C ILE A 76 -5.93 -3.80 -3.88
N TYR A 77 -4.75 -3.54 -4.42
CA TYR A 77 -3.59 -3.03 -3.70
C TYR A 77 -3.51 -1.52 -3.90
N VAL A 78 -3.15 -0.82 -2.82
CA VAL A 78 -3.13 0.65 -2.78
C VAL A 78 -1.72 1.06 -2.39
N GLU A 79 -1.05 1.80 -3.27
CA GLU A 79 0.21 2.44 -2.96
C GLU A 79 -0.05 3.87 -2.48
N LEU A 80 0.58 4.23 -1.37
CA LEU A 80 0.43 5.53 -0.74
C LEU A 80 1.72 6.31 -0.87
N GLU A 81 1.59 7.59 -1.17
CA GLU A 81 2.68 8.55 -1.10
C GLU A 81 2.46 9.44 0.13
N SER A 82 3.45 9.47 1.01
CA SER A 82 3.47 10.36 2.17
C SER A 82 4.07 11.69 1.74
N GLY A 83 3.25 12.74 1.72
CA GLY A 83 3.70 14.10 1.48
C GLY A 83 4.51 14.66 2.65
N GLU A 84 5.73 14.19 2.86
CA GLU A 84 6.75 14.99 3.54
C GLU A 84 7.29 15.98 2.51
N SER A 85 6.56 17.08 2.31
CA SER A 85 7.08 18.22 1.56
C SER A 85 8.23 18.81 2.35
N LEU A 86 9.46 18.34 2.09
CA LEU A 86 10.69 19.05 2.42
C LEU A 86 10.70 20.33 1.59
N SER A 87 10.00 21.36 2.07
CA SER A 87 10.12 22.71 1.55
C SER A 87 11.52 23.20 1.89
N ILE A 88 12.48 22.93 1.00
CA ILE A 88 13.78 23.60 1.05
C ILE A 88 13.48 25.09 0.81
N PRO A 89 13.71 26.00 1.77
CA PRO A 89 13.51 27.41 1.54
C PRO A 89 14.50 27.86 0.46
N MET A 90 13.98 28.12 -0.74
CA MET A 90 14.74 28.64 -1.87
C MET A 90 15.07 30.12 -1.58
N HIS A 91 16.16 30.37 -0.83
CA HIS A 91 16.74 31.71 -0.78
C HIS A 91 17.56 31.96 -2.04
N THR A 92 16.90 32.19 -3.17
CA THR A 92 17.54 32.83 -4.33
C THR A 92 17.59 34.34 -4.08
N LYS A 93 18.60 34.78 -3.32
CA LYS A 93 19.09 36.16 -3.46
C LYS A 93 19.80 36.24 -4.82
N SER A 94 19.05 36.57 -5.87
CA SER A 94 19.63 37.03 -7.13
C SER A 94 20.32 38.38 -6.87
N ALA A 95 21.62 38.34 -6.59
CA ALA A 95 22.47 39.51 -6.58
C ALA A 95 22.76 39.90 -8.04
N TRP A 96 22.24 41.06 -8.46
CA TRP A 96 22.65 41.69 -9.71
C TRP A 96 24.09 42.17 -9.56
N TYR A 97 25.04 41.40 -10.09
CA TYR A 97 26.42 41.85 -10.27
C TYR A 97 26.47 42.65 -11.58
N PHE A 98 26.48 43.98 -11.47
CA PHE A 98 27.03 44.83 -12.52
C PHE A 98 28.55 44.77 -12.41
N GLY A 99 29.19 44.34 -13.50
CA GLY A 99 30.64 44.24 -13.58
C GLY A 99 31.31 45.60 -13.49
N GLN A 100 32.42 45.64 -12.78
CA GLN A 100 33.53 46.50 -13.12
C GLN A 100 34.84 45.75 -12.86
N GLU A 101 35.57 45.60 -13.97
CA GLU A 101 36.89 45.05 -14.18
C GLU A 101 38.01 45.76 -13.38
N ASP A 102 38.89 45.00 -12.70
CA ASP A 102 40.34 45.27 -12.55
C ASP A 102 41.07 44.24 -11.63
N THR A 103 41.49 43.11 -12.24
CA THR A 103 42.73 42.30 -12.01
C THR A 103 43.16 41.83 -10.58
N PRO A 104 44.23 41.02 -10.40
CA PRO A 104 44.12 39.55 -10.24
C PRO A 104 44.71 39.00 -8.92
N VAL A 105 44.50 37.70 -8.65
CA VAL A 105 45.43 36.72 -8.01
C VAL A 105 44.72 35.70 -7.07
N ALA A 106 44.93 34.43 -7.42
CA ALA A 106 45.05 33.20 -6.62
C ALA A 106 43.86 32.54 -5.88
N VAL A 107 43.60 31.30 -6.34
CA VAL A 107 43.63 30.02 -5.58
C VAL A 107 43.00 29.98 -4.18
N SER A 108 41.89 29.23 -4.04
CA SER A 108 41.77 28.06 -3.12
C SER A 108 40.32 27.59 -2.97
N ALA A 109 40.07 26.32 -3.26
CA ALA A 109 39.01 25.53 -2.62
C ALA A 109 39.45 25.18 -1.17
N PRO A 110 38.72 24.39 -0.34
CA PRO A 110 37.28 24.17 -0.12
C PRO A 110 36.90 24.30 1.39
N LEU A 111 35.71 23.82 1.77
CA LEU A 111 35.20 23.45 3.12
C LEU A 111 34.74 24.56 4.08
N GLN A 112 33.45 24.50 4.43
CA GLN A 112 33.02 24.75 5.81
C GLN A 112 32.21 23.55 6.32
N VAL A 113 32.72 23.00 7.42
CA VAL A 113 32.22 21.88 8.22
C VAL A 113 31.44 22.45 9.41
N LEU A 114 30.64 21.57 10.03
CA LEU A 114 29.94 21.64 11.34
C LEU A 114 28.49 22.17 11.27
N SER A 115 27.50 21.43 11.77
CA SER A 115 27.45 20.89 13.14
C SER A 115 27.04 19.42 13.28
N GLN A 116 27.75 18.75 14.19
CA GLN A 116 27.45 17.45 14.78
C GLN A 116 26.16 17.53 15.63
N VAL A 117 25.34 16.48 15.60
CA VAL A 117 24.38 16.18 16.67
C VAL A 117 24.77 14.84 17.27
N THR A 118 25.16 14.90 18.54
CA THR A 118 25.48 13.79 19.42
C THR A 118 24.19 13.06 19.81
N LEU A 119 24.13 11.75 19.60
CA LEU A 119 23.10 10.89 20.20
C LEU A 119 23.51 10.58 21.65
N PRO A 120 22.65 10.76 22.66
CA PRO A 120 22.87 10.14 23.95
C PRO A 120 22.54 8.64 23.89
N ASP A 121 23.54 7.87 24.27
CA ASP A 121 23.55 6.48 24.68
C ASP A 121 22.92 6.39 26.08
N GLU A 122 21.80 5.70 26.23
CA GLU A 122 21.24 5.32 27.53
C GLU A 122 20.78 3.85 27.48
N GLY A 123 21.61 2.99 28.06
CA GLY A 123 21.18 2.09 29.13
C GLY A 123 20.58 0.75 28.73
N GLU A 124 21.34 -0.31 29.02
CA GLU A 124 20.96 -1.73 29.05
C GLU A 124 19.90 -2.02 30.14
N ASP A 125 19.53 -3.30 30.24
CA ASP A 125 18.74 -3.99 31.28
C ASP A 125 17.29 -4.27 30.83
N GLU A 126 16.75 -5.49 30.85
CA GLU A 126 17.17 -6.75 31.46
C GLU A 126 16.38 -7.89 30.77
N GLU A 127 16.83 -9.11 31.06
CA GLU A 127 16.33 -10.40 30.59
C GLU A 127 14.90 -10.72 31.10
N ASP A 128 14.44 -11.94 30.84
CA ASP A 128 13.17 -12.55 31.27
C ASP A 128 11.97 -12.33 30.30
N GLU A 129 11.19 -13.31 29.89
CA GLU A 129 11.00 -14.66 30.38
C GLU A 129 10.25 -15.50 29.32
N ASN A 130 10.53 -16.78 29.39
CA ASN A 130 10.09 -17.88 28.57
C ASN A 130 8.56 -18.12 28.68
N LEU A 131 7.77 -17.88 27.62
CA LEU A 131 6.36 -18.29 27.59
C LEU A 131 6.21 -19.55 26.74
N HIS A 132 6.37 -20.69 27.43
CA HIS A 132 6.06 -22.02 26.97
C HIS A 132 4.55 -22.09 26.71
N ILE A 133 4.13 -22.17 25.45
CA ILE A 133 2.75 -22.48 25.12
C ILE A 133 2.64 -24.01 25.14
N GLU A 134 2.15 -24.54 26.26
CA GLU A 134 1.56 -25.87 26.31
C GLU A 134 0.23 -25.78 25.54
N GLU A 135 0.19 -26.33 24.32
CA GLU A 135 -1.07 -26.58 23.63
C GLU A 135 -1.70 -27.81 24.28
N ASP A 136 -2.57 -27.56 25.27
CA ASP A 136 -3.48 -28.56 25.80
C ASP A 136 -4.43 -29.05 24.69
N ASP A 137 -4.48 -30.37 24.61
CA ASP A 137 -5.42 -31.17 23.83
C ASP A 137 -6.89 -30.87 24.18
N GLU A 138 -7.79 -31.36 23.31
CA GLU A 138 -9.22 -31.62 23.58
C GLU A 138 -10.23 -30.56 23.07
N TYR A 139 -10.48 -30.58 21.75
CA TYR A 139 -11.82 -30.29 21.25
C TYR A 139 -12.59 -31.59 21.09
N GLU A 140 -13.52 -31.81 22.03
CA GLU A 140 -14.59 -32.80 21.94
C GLU A 140 -15.27 -32.72 20.56
N ARG A 141 -15.12 -33.81 19.80
CA ARG A 141 -15.88 -34.05 18.58
C ARG A 141 -17.34 -34.26 18.97
N PHE A 142 -18.13 -33.20 18.99
CA PHE A 142 -19.59 -33.29 19.05
C PHE A 142 -20.10 -34.09 17.84
N ILE A 143 -20.65 -35.27 18.12
CA ILE A 143 -21.40 -36.10 17.17
C ILE A 143 -22.88 -35.79 17.36
N PRO A 144 -23.59 -35.22 16.36
CA PRO A 144 -25.03 -35.36 16.31
C PRO A 144 -25.37 -36.73 15.72
N LEU A 145 -25.96 -37.58 16.55
CA LEU A 145 -26.69 -38.79 16.17
C LEU A 145 -27.98 -38.40 15.41
N GLY A 146 -28.32 -39.17 14.37
CA GLY A 146 -29.65 -39.23 13.74
C GLY A 146 -29.84 -38.26 12.56
N ASP A 147 -30.38 -38.64 11.41
CA ASP A 147 -31.42 -39.64 11.18
C ASP A 147 -31.15 -40.55 9.97
N ASN A 148 -31.23 -41.85 10.22
CA ASN A 148 -31.55 -42.86 9.21
C ASN A 148 -33.01 -42.65 8.79
N SER A 149 -33.24 -42.07 7.62
CA SER A 149 -34.49 -42.28 6.88
C SER A 149 -34.19 -43.07 5.62
N ASN A 150 -34.15 -44.38 5.84
CA ASN A 150 -34.38 -45.40 4.84
C ASN A 150 -35.71 -45.06 4.14
N THR A 151 -35.67 -44.76 2.85
CA THR A 151 -36.88 -44.73 2.01
C THR A 151 -36.69 -45.73 0.89
N ASP A 152 -37.46 -46.80 1.01
CA ASP A 152 -37.75 -47.83 0.02
C ASP A 152 -37.83 -47.29 -1.42
N VAL A 153 -37.15 -47.97 -2.34
CA VAL A 153 -37.61 -48.22 -3.72
C VAL A 153 -37.21 -49.63 -4.14
#